data_AF-A0AAD9HGA6-F1
#
_entry.id   AF-A0AAD9HGA6-F1
#
_cell.length_a   1.000
_cell.length_b   1.000
_cell.length_c   1.000
_cell.angle_alpha   90.00
_cell.angle_beta   90.00
_cell.angle_gamma   90.00
#
_symmetry.space_group_name_H-M   'P 1'
#
loop_
_entity.id
_entity.type
_entity.pdbx_description
1 polymer ?
#
loop_
_entity_poly.entity_id
_entity_poly.type
_entity_poly.pdbx_seq_one_letter_code
_entity_poly.pdbx_strand_id
1 'polypeptide(L)'
;MQLLSTLLLLAPALASPVARRQEEPTCGQKSVKVSEWTLAGFDYHASYTFTTPAHQNSWGYISFNVSNPALDYDVACSAASSRLNDFFYGDQVYDCSPPEGQNAATSFTWSYPERAVALNQSWTCNDDSMFPSHFTARGGAVANLTCEETFWENKNWTLGQIYSQRDVKCGVITLPTPVKDISAIA
;
A
#
# COMPACT_ATOMS: atom_id res chain seq x y z
N MET A 1 62.16 -64.14 19.19
CA MET A 1 62.06 -63.40 17.92
C MET A 1 60.59 -63.31 17.57
N GLN A 2 59.92 -62.19 17.87
CA GLN A 2 58.59 -61.81 17.37
C GLN A 2 58.28 -60.39 17.86
N LEU A 3 58.36 -59.43 16.93
CA LEU A 3 57.94 -58.04 17.11
C LEU A 3 56.60 -57.89 16.35
N LEU A 4 55.51 -57.60 17.07
CA LEU A 4 54.25 -57.16 16.47
C LEU A 4 54.26 -55.63 16.34
N SER A 5 54.29 -55.13 15.10
CA SER A 5 54.07 -53.71 14.80
C SER A 5 52.57 -53.43 14.69
N THR A 6 52.04 -52.64 15.62
CA THR A 6 50.68 -52.08 15.55
C THR A 6 50.68 -50.79 14.72
N LEU A 7 50.03 -50.81 13.55
CA LEU A 7 49.77 -49.64 12.72
C LEU A 7 48.57 -48.85 13.30
N LEU A 8 48.79 -47.60 13.72
CA LEU A 8 47.72 -46.68 14.12
C LEU A 8 47.21 -45.92 12.87
N LEU A 9 45.97 -46.20 12.45
CA LEU A 9 45.27 -45.44 11.42
C LEU A 9 44.60 -44.21 12.06
N LEU A 10 45.19 -43.03 11.86
CA LEU A 10 44.54 -41.75 12.16
C LEU A 10 43.56 -41.42 11.04
N ALA A 11 42.26 -41.58 11.31
CA ALA A 11 41.20 -41.07 10.43
C ALA A 11 41.06 -39.55 10.65
N PRO A 12 41.24 -38.70 9.63
CA PRO A 12 40.95 -37.28 9.75
C PRO A 12 39.42 -37.09 9.78
N ALA A 13 38.90 -36.62 10.91
CA ALA A 13 37.53 -36.14 11.01
C ALA A 13 37.40 -34.84 10.20
N LEU A 14 36.78 -34.92 9.03
CA LEU A 14 36.37 -33.76 8.26
C LEU A 14 35.23 -33.06 9.02
N ALA A 15 35.56 -32.01 9.77
CA ALA A 15 34.55 -31.11 10.30
C ALA A 15 34.00 -30.27 9.14
N SER A 16 32.80 -30.62 8.64
CA SER A 16 32.08 -29.76 7.72
C SER A 16 31.82 -28.39 8.38
N PRO A 17 32.08 -27.27 7.70
CA PRO A 17 31.66 -25.98 8.20
C PRO A 17 30.14 -25.98 8.29
N VAL A 18 29.61 -25.82 9.50
CA VAL A 18 28.20 -25.53 9.71
C VAL A 18 27.95 -24.19 9.02
N ALA A 19 27.23 -24.21 7.89
CA ALA A 19 26.73 -23.00 7.28
C ALA A 19 25.90 -22.28 8.36
N ARG A 20 26.36 -21.11 8.82
CA ARG A 20 25.54 -20.26 9.69
C ARG A 20 24.26 -19.96 8.91
N ARG A 21 23.13 -20.51 9.38
CA ARG A 21 21.81 -20.12 8.90
C ARG A 21 21.71 -18.62 9.16
N GLN A 22 21.67 -17.79 8.12
CA GLN A 22 21.26 -16.40 8.29
C GLN A 22 19.80 -16.47 8.75
N GLU A 23 19.56 -16.09 10.01
CA GLU A 23 18.21 -15.96 10.51
C GLU A 23 17.53 -14.82 9.74
N GLU A 24 16.32 -15.10 9.24
CA GLU A 24 15.50 -14.08 8.60
C GLU A 24 15.24 -12.94 9.59
N PRO A 25 15.34 -11.67 9.18
CA PRO A 25 15.09 -10.54 10.06
C PRO A 25 13.68 -10.60 10.68
N THR A 26 13.57 -10.32 11.97
CA THR A 26 12.28 -10.27 12.68
C THR A 26 11.43 -9.08 12.24
N CYS A 27 10.15 -9.04 12.62
CA CYS A 27 9.24 -7.94 12.25
C CYS A 27 9.79 -6.59 12.72
N GLY A 28 10.23 -6.48 13.97
CA GLY A 28 10.83 -5.27 14.55
C GLY A 28 12.12 -4.88 13.86
N GLN A 29 12.98 -5.85 13.52
CA GLN A 29 14.22 -5.60 12.77
C GLN A 29 13.96 -5.09 11.35
N LYS A 30 12.88 -5.52 10.69
CA LYS A 30 12.43 -4.97 9.41
C LYS A 30 11.83 -3.58 9.59
N SER A 31 10.99 -3.41 10.62
CA SER A 31 10.24 -2.18 10.89
C SER A 31 11.13 -0.96 11.09
N VAL A 32 12.25 -1.10 11.82
CA VAL A 32 13.21 0.01 12.01
C VAL A 32 13.93 0.43 10.72
N LYS A 33 13.83 -0.35 9.65
CA LYS A 33 14.43 -0.08 8.33
C LYS A 33 13.39 0.38 7.30
N VAL A 34 12.12 0.45 7.66
CA VAL A 34 11.07 0.88 6.74
C VAL A 34 11.27 2.36 6.42
N SER A 35 11.63 2.64 5.17
CA SER A 35 11.81 4.01 4.64
C SER A 35 10.81 4.34 3.53
N GLU A 36 10.09 3.36 3.01
CA GLU A 36 9.19 3.51 1.88
C GLU A 36 8.13 2.40 1.89
N TRP A 37 6.90 2.75 1.49
CA TRP A 37 5.86 1.80 1.08
C TRP A 37 5.75 1.74 -0.43
N THR A 38 5.20 0.65 -0.95
CA THR A 38 4.78 0.57 -2.35
C THR A 38 3.26 0.57 -2.44
N LEU A 39 2.68 1.54 -3.13
CA LEU A 39 1.24 1.52 -3.47
C LEU A 39 1.06 0.87 -4.84
N ALA A 40 0.66 -0.39 -4.87
CA ALA A 40 0.46 -1.15 -6.09
C ALA A 40 -0.97 -1.00 -6.61
N GLY A 41 -1.12 -0.92 -7.94
CA GLY A 41 -2.45 -0.83 -8.56
C GLY A 41 -3.18 0.47 -8.25
N PHE A 42 -2.44 1.58 -8.10
CA PHE A 42 -3.01 2.90 -7.87
C PHE A 42 -3.84 3.33 -9.06
N ASP A 43 -5.15 3.25 -8.90
CA ASP A 43 -6.17 3.58 -9.88
C ASP A 43 -7.02 4.72 -9.34
N TYR A 44 -7.17 5.76 -10.15
CA TYR A 44 -8.16 6.80 -9.96
C TYR A 44 -8.96 6.97 -11.24
N HIS A 45 -10.28 6.98 -11.11
CA HIS A 45 -11.19 7.27 -12.19
C HIS A 45 -12.45 7.95 -11.67
N ALA A 46 -13.16 8.62 -12.56
CA ALA A 46 -14.35 9.36 -12.18
C ALA A 46 -15.35 9.46 -13.33
N SER A 47 -16.62 9.55 -12.99
CA SER A 47 -17.72 9.76 -13.93
C SER A 47 -18.56 10.95 -13.50
N TYR A 48 -18.87 11.82 -14.44
CA TYR A 48 -19.75 12.94 -14.26
C TYR A 48 -20.97 12.78 -15.15
N THR A 49 -22.12 12.46 -14.56
CA THR A 49 -23.37 12.32 -15.30
C THR A 49 -24.32 13.43 -14.93
N PHE A 50 -24.77 14.20 -15.91
CA PHE A 50 -25.81 15.22 -15.75
C PHE A 50 -27.10 14.73 -16.38
N THR A 51 -28.16 14.57 -15.59
CA THR A 51 -29.49 14.22 -16.12
C THR A 51 -30.28 15.45 -16.54
N THR A 52 -29.91 16.62 -16.01
CA THR A 52 -30.29 17.95 -16.50
C THR A 52 -29.06 18.86 -16.38
N PRO A 53 -29.01 20.04 -17.01
CA PRO A 53 -27.89 20.97 -16.85
C PRO A 53 -27.57 21.35 -15.39
N ALA A 54 -28.52 21.21 -14.47
CA ALA A 54 -28.37 21.55 -13.05
C ALA A 54 -28.40 20.33 -12.10
N HIS A 55 -28.58 19.12 -12.61
CA HIS A 55 -28.68 17.91 -11.79
C HIS A 55 -27.55 16.94 -12.10
N GLN A 56 -26.61 16.87 -11.17
CA GLN A 56 -25.39 16.09 -11.24
C GLN A 56 -25.51 14.79 -10.43
N ASN A 57 -25.18 13.65 -11.05
CA ASN A 57 -24.99 12.35 -10.41
C ASN A 57 -23.58 11.85 -10.79
N SER A 58 -22.59 12.22 -9.99
CA SER A 58 -21.18 12.00 -10.33
C SER A 58 -20.44 11.38 -9.17
N TRP A 59 -19.44 10.58 -9.50
CA TRP A 59 -18.65 9.83 -8.55
C TRP A 59 -17.19 9.76 -8.98
N GLY A 60 -16.29 9.84 -7.99
CA GLY A 60 -14.89 9.51 -8.13
C GLY A 60 -14.54 8.32 -7.28
N TYR A 61 -13.61 7.52 -7.78
CA TYR A 61 -13.13 6.30 -7.14
C TYR A 61 -11.61 6.31 -7.11
N ILE A 62 -11.06 5.79 -6.01
CA ILE A 62 -9.64 5.52 -5.88
C ILE A 62 -9.44 4.15 -5.23
N SER A 63 -8.44 3.40 -5.69
CA SER A 63 -8.03 2.15 -5.06
C SER A 63 -6.55 1.85 -5.25
N PHE A 64 -5.94 1.17 -4.28
CA PHE A 64 -4.58 0.63 -4.34
C PHE A 64 -4.34 -0.37 -3.20
N ASN A 65 -3.29 -1.17 -3.31
CA ASN A 65 -2.78 -2.00 -2.23
C ASN A 65 -1.48 -1.40 -1.66
N VAL A 66 -1.37 -1.36 -0.33
CA VAL A 66 -0.20 -0.87 0.40
C VAL A 66 0.70 -2.05 0.76
N SER A 67 1.91 -2.08 0.21
CA SER A 67 2.95 -3.01 0.60
C SER A 67 3.93 -2.35 1.55
N ASN A 68 4.10 -2.95 2.74
CA ASN A 68 5.06 -2.53 3.75
C ASN A 68 6.17 -3.60 3.88
N PRO A 69 7.45 -3.27 3.67
CA PRO A 69 8.56 -4.24 3.78
C PRO A 69 8.69 -4.95 5.14
N ALA A 70 8.07 -4.42 6.20
CA ALA A 70 8.02 -5.06 7.51
C ALA A 70 6.93 -6.12 7.66
N LEU A 71 5.96 -6.16 6.76
CA LEU A 71 4.82 -7.06 6.78
C LEU A 71 4.92 -8.06 5.63
N ASP A 72 4.29 -9.23 5.79
CA ASP A 72 4.22 -10.30 4.79
C ASP A 72 2.89 -10.30 4.02
N TYR A 73 2.11 -9.23 4.15
CA TYR A 73 0.84 -9.03 3.48
C TYR A 73 0.67 -7.57 3.04
N ASP A 74 -0.19 -7.38 2.05
CA ASP A 74 -0.61 -6.05 1.58
C ASP A 74 -1.94 -5.63 2.21
N VAL A 75 -2.14 -4.32 2.36
CA VAL A 75 -3.39 -3.73 2.88
C VAL A 75 -4.17 -3.06 1.76
N ALA A 76 -5.43 -3.43 1.57
CA ALA A 76 -6.26 -2.89 0.49
C ALA A 76 -6.91 -1.56 0.89
N CYS A 77 -6.70 -0.52 0.10
CA CYS A 77 -7.26 0.81 0.30
C CYS A 77 -8.19 1.16 -0.85
N SER A 78 -9.38 1.68 -0.54
CA SER A 78 -10.28 2.24 -1.54
C SER A 78 -11.19 3.30 -0.95
N ALA A 79 -11.67 4.21 -1.80
CA ALA A 79 -12.67 5.18 -1.43
C ALA A 79 -13.53 5.57 -2.63
N ALA A 80 -14.76 5.97 -2.36
CA ALA A 80 -15.66 6.59 -3.31
C ALA A 80 -16.14 7.93 -2.74
N SER A 81 -16.33 8.91 -3.62
CA SER A 81 -16.84 10.22 -3.23
C SER A 81 -17.76 10.78 -4.29
N SER A 82 -18.80 11.48 -3.84
CA SER A 82 -19.78 12.19 -4.67
C SER A 82 -19.71 13.71 -4.46
N ARG A 83 -18.57 14.23 -3.98
CA ARG A 83 -18.35 15.68 -3.85
C ARG A 83 -18.43 16.38 -5.21
N LEU A 84 -18.77 17.67 -5.18
CA LEU A 84 -18.89 18.51 -6.36
C LEU A 84 -17.51 18.94 -6.88
N ASN A 85 -17.41 19.19 -8.20
CA ASN A 85 -16.20 19.59 -8.94
C ASN A 85 -15.07 18.56 -8.95
N ASP A 86 -14.44 18.32 -7.81
CA ASP A 86 -13.46 17.26 -7.60
C ASP A 86 -13.94 16.33 -6.47
N PHE A 87 -13.65 15.04 -6.60
CA PHE A 87 -14.16 14.07 -5.63
C PHE A 87 -13.30 13.99 -4.37
N PHE A 88 -12.02 14.35 -4.47
CA PHE A 88 -11.05 14.18 -3.38
C PHE A 88 -10.12 15.39 -3.27
N TYR A 89 -10.06 15.97 -2.08
CA TYR A 89 -9.34 17.23 -1.78
C TYR A 89 -8.23 17.08 -0.72
N GLY A 90 -7.91 15.86 -0.29
CA GLY A 90 -6.87 15.58 0.69
C GLY A 90 -7.25 15.86 2.15
N ASP A 91 -8.49 16.29 2.41
CA ASP A 91 -9.04 16.68 3.72
C ASP A 91 -9.72 15.52 4.45
N GLN A 92 -10.24 14.54 3.71
CA GLN A 92 -10.91 13.37 4.26
C GLN A 92 -9.95 12.18 4.40
N VAL A 93 -9.95 11.58 5.60
CA VAL A 93 -9.23 10.34 5.92
C VAL A 93 -10.12 9.15 5.59
N TYR A 94 -9.54 8.17 4.90
CA TYR A 94 -10.18 6.92 4.53
C TYR A 94 -9.42 5.76 5.13
N ASP A 95 -10.13 4.84 5.76
CA ASP A 95 -9.56 3.63 6.35
C ASP A 95 -9.39 2.54 5.28
N CYS A 96 -8.30 1.79 5.40
CA CYS A 96 -8.02 0.64 4.56
C CYS A 96 -8.33 -0.67 5.29
N SER A 97 -8.53 -1.74 4.53
CA SER A 97 -8.87 -3.06 5.03
C SER A 97 -7.66 -4.01 4.94
N PRO A 98 -7.01 -4.36 6.06
CA PRO A 98 -6.02 -5.43 6.06
C PRO A 98 -6.70 -6.79 5.80
N PRO A 99 -5.96 -7.81 5.37
CA PRO A 99 -6.49 -9.18 5.25
C PRO A 99 -7.03 -9.71 6.58
N GLU A 100 -7.94 -10.68 6.52
CA GLU A 100 -8.52 -11.30 7.72
C GLU A 100 -7.42 -11.88 8.63
N GLY A 101 -7.53 -11.64 9.93
CA GLY A 101 -6.55 -12.06 10.93
C GLY A 101 -5.34 -11.14 11.06
N GLN A 102 -5.21 -10.13 10.21
CA GLN A 102 -4.17 -9.11 10.29
C GLN A 102 -4.68 -7.82 10.92
N ASN A 103 -3.79 -7.05 11.54
CA ASN A 103 -4.15 -5.90 12.37
C ASN A 103 -3.38 -4.61 12.08
N ALA A 104 -2.72 -4.50 10.92
CA ALA A 104 -2.15 -3.22 10.50
C ALA A 104 -3.26 -2.20 10.24
N ALA A 105 -3.34 -1.18 11.10
CA ALA A 105 -4.26 -0.06 10.93
C ALA A 105 -3.68 0.90 9.89
N THR A 106 -4.29 0.97 8.71
CA THR A 106 -3.82 1.79 7.60
C THR A 106 -4.90 2.77 7.18
N SER A 107 -4.52 4.01 6.92
CA SER A 107 -5.42 5.06 6.45
C SER A 107 -4.71 5.95 5.44
N PHE A 108 -5.48 6.59 4.57
CA PHE A 108 -4.94 7.51 3.57
C PHE A 108 -5.81 8.75 3.36
N THR A 109 -5.21 9.79 2.78
CA THR A 109 -5.94 10.89 2.13
C THR A 109 -5.49 10.99 0.68
N TRP A 110 -6.38 11.48 -0.19
CA TRP A 110 -6.09 11.70 -1.60
C TRP A 110 -6.57 13.08 -2.02
N SER A 111 -5.74 13.81 -2.75
CA SER A 111 -6.08 15.08 -3.40
C SER A 111 -5.92 14.93 -4.91
N TYR A 112 -7.03 14.96 -5.66
CA TYR A 112 -6.99 14.92 -7.11
C TYR A 112 -6.35 16.18 -7.72
N PRO A 113 -6.64 17.42 -7.24
CA PRO A 113 -5.99 18.62 -7.76
C PRO A 113 -4.47 18.65 -7.53
N GLU A 114 -4.01 18.26 -6.35
CA GLU A 114 -2.58 18.25 -6.01
C GLU A 114 -1.86 16.96 -6.43
N ARG A 115 -2.63 15.95 -6.87
CA ARG A 115 -2.17 14.61 -7.15
C ARG A 115 -1.42 13.97 -5.98
N ALA A 116 -1.78 14.34 -4.75
CA ALA A 116 -1.04 13.96 -3.55
C ALA A 116 -1.80 12.90 -2.75
N VAL A 117 -1.10 11.81 -2.40
CA VAL A 117 -1.56 10.81 -1.43
C VAL A 117 -0.75 10.94 -0.15
N ALA A 118 -1.43 10.97 0.99
CA ALA A 118 -0.80 10.81 2.30
C ALA A 118 -1.20 9.47 2.88
N LEU A 119 -0.26 8.77 3.51
CA LEU A 119 -0.47 7.45 4.11
C LEU A 119 -0.03 7.48 5.58
N ASN A 120 -0.84 6.84 6.42
CA ASN A 120 -0.52 6.58 7.82
C ASN A 120 -0.80 5.10 8.09
N GLN A 121 0.20 4.39 8.60
CA GLN A 121 0.08 2.98 8.93
C GLN A 121 0.67 2.70 10.31
N SER A 122 -0.06 1.94 11.12
CA SER A 122 0.41 1.40 12.38
C SER A 122 0.32 -0.12 12.40
N TRP A 123 1.34 -0.79 12.93
CA TRP A 123 1.39 -2.25 13.01
C TRP A 123 2.09 -2.69 14.29
N THR A 124 1.88 -3.95 14.67
CA THR A 124 2.43 -4.55 15.88
C THR A 124 3.35 -5.70 15.51
N CYS A 125 4.55 -5.71 16.08
CA CYS A 125 5.50 -6.81 15.96
C CYS A 125 5.52 -7.60 17.27
N ASN A 126 5.14 -8.87 17.21
CA ASN A 126 5.16 -9.78 18.36
C ASN A 126 6.46 -10.60 18.42
N ASP A 127 7.60 -9.97 18.12
CA ASP A 127 8.92 -10.62 18.17
C ASP A 127 9.23 -11.12 19.60
N ASP A 128 8.82 -10.34 20.61
CA ASP A 128 8.63 -10.78 21.99
C ASP A 128 7.12 -10.87 22.26
N SER A 129 6.63 -12.08 22.55
CA SER A 129 5.21 -12.32 22.81
C SER A 129 4.67 -11.67 24.08
N MET A 130 5.56 -11.32 25.03
CA MET A 130 5.20 -10.68 26.29
C MET A 130 5.24 -9.15 26.19
N PHE A 131 6.13 -8.61 25.35
CA PHE A 131 6.32 -7.18 25.15
C PHE A 131 6.34 -6.83 23.65
N PRO A 132 5.17 -6.77 23.00
CA PRO A 132 5.09 -6.45 21.58
C PRO A 132 5.50 -5.00 21.31
N SER A 133 6.22 -4.80 20.21
CA SER A 133 6.58 -3.45 19.75
C SER A 133 5.52 -2.91 18.79
N HIS A 134 5.10 -1.67 18.99
CA HIS A 134 4.14 -0.97 18.15
C HIS A 134 4.85 0.09 17.32
N PHE A 135 4.63 0.08 16.02
CA PHE A 135 5.18 1.04 15.07
C PHE A 135 4.07 1.88 14.47
N THR A 136 4.33 3.16 14.28
CA THR A 136 3.48 4.07 13.51
C THR A 136 4.36 4.85 12.55
N ALA A 137 4.03 4.79 11.27
CA ALA A 137 4.73 5.51 10.20
C ALA A 137 3.76 6.39 9.40
N ARG A 138 4.25 7.54 8.96
CA ARG A 138 3.53 8.54 8.17
C ARG A 138 4.37 8.99 6.99
N GLY A 139 3.72 9.20 5.85
CA GLY A 139 4.40 9.65 4.64
C GLY A 139 3.42 9.96 3.51
N GLY A 140 3.92 10.00 2.29
CA GLY A 140 3.10 10.33 1.13
C GLY A 140 3.92 10.63 -0.12
N ALA A 141 3.24 10.66 -1.25
CA ALA A 141 3.83 10.87 -2.56
C ALA A 141 2.89 11.63 -3.49
N VAL A 142 3.44 12.11 -4.62
CA VAL A 142 2.66 12.67 -5.72
C VAL A 142 2.48 11.60 -6.78
N ALA A 143 1.23 11.27 -7.11
CA ALA A 143 0.85 10.31 -8.13
C ALA A 143 0.77 11.02 -9.49
N ASN A 144 1.83 10.92 -10.29
CA ASN A 144 1.86 11.47 -11.64
C ASN A 144 1.02 10.62 -12.59
N LEU A 145 -0.31 10.79 -12.51
CA LEU A 145 -1.28 10.07 -13.32
C LEU A 145 -1.43 10.71 -14.70
N THR A 146 -1.32 9.90 -15.74
CA THR A 146 -1.78 10.25 -17.08
C THR A 146 -3.25 9.86 -17.20
N CYS A 147 -4.12 10.82 -17.51
CA CYS A 147 -5.56 10.60 -17.58
C CYS A 147 -6.11 10.95 -18.95
N GLU A 148 -7.04 10.12 -19.41
CA GLU A 148 -7.85 10.35 -20.60
C GLU A 148 -9.24 10.78 -20.18
N GLU A 149 -9.78 11.75 -20.91
CA GLU A 149 -11.14 12.24 -20.69
C GLU A 149 -11.99 11.99 -21.93
N THR A 150 -13.21 11.52 -21.71
CA THR A 150 -14.24 11.47 -22.75
C THR A 150 -15.38 12.39 -22.36
N PHE A 151 -16.01 13.01 -23.35
CA PHE A 151 -17.13 13.91 -23.14
C PHE A 151 -18.20 13.68 -24.20
N TRP A 152 -19.44 13.61 -23.75
CA TRP A 152 -20.62 13.49 -24.59
C TRP A 152 -21.74 14.40 -24.06
N GLU A 153 -22.49 14.99 -24.98
CA GLU A 153 -23.61 15.87 -24.66
C GLU A 153 -24.75 15.67 -25.67
N ASN A 154 -25.98 15.58 -25.16
CA ASN A 154 -27.20 15.51 -25.96
C ASN A 154 -27.79 16.91 -26.16
N LYS A 155 -27.52 17.51 -27.33
CA LYS A 155 -28.06 18.83 -27.69
C LYS A 155 -29.58 18.86 -27.89
N ASN A 156 -30.21 17.72 -28.13
CA ASN A 156 -31.66 17.56 -28.32
C ASN A 156 -32.33 16.90 -27.11
N TRP A 157 -31.79 17.15 -25.91
CA TRP A 157 -32.23 16.53 -24.68
C TRP A 157 -33.71 16.82 -24.36
N THR A 158 -34.40 15.80 -23.84
CA THR A 158 -35.74 15.90 -23.27
C THR A 158 -35.78 15.28 -21.88
N LEU A 159 -36.75 15.68 -21.07
CA LEU A 159 -36.87 15.24 -19.67
C LEU A 159 -36.90 13.70 -19.58
N GLY A 160 -36.01 13.15 -18.74
CA GLY A 160 -35.84 11.70 -18.56
C GLY A 160 -34.62 11.11 -19.30
N GLN A 161 -33.95 11.89 -20.14
CA GLN A 161 -32.70 11.48 -20.79
C GLN A 161 -31.46 11.93 -20.00
N ILE A 162 -30.28 11.39 -20.32
CA ILE A 162 -29.01 11.97 -19.87
C ILE A 162 -28.72 13.19 -20.74
N TYR A 163 -28.41 14.32 -20.10
CA TYR A 163 -28.03 15.56 -20.75
C TYR A 163 -26.56 15.53 -21.19
N SER A 164 -25.65 15.18 -20.28
CA SER A 164 -24.24 15.03 -20.62
C SER A 164 -23.54 14.00 -19.74
N GLN A 165 -22.43 13.49 -20.25
CA GLN A 165 -21.55 12.57 -19.55
C GLN A 165 -20.09 12.95 -19.82
N ARG A 166 -19.28 12.97 -18.75
CA ARG A 166 -17.83 13.07 -18.84
C ARG A 166 -17.23 11.94 -18.01
N ASP A 167 -16.31 11.19 -18.58
CA ASP A 167 -15.58 10.16 -17.85
C ASP A 167 -14.09 10.48 -17.87
N VAL A 168 -13.46 10.39 -16.70
CA VAL A 168 -12.02 10.56 -16.50
C VAL A 168 -11.47 9.19 -16.11
N LYS A 169 -10.53 8.67 -16.91
CA LYS A 169 -9.86 7.41 -16.63
C LYS A 169 -8.37 7.63 -16.62
N CYS A 170 -7.73 7.37 -15.48
CA CYS A 170 -6.28 7.46 -15.37
C CYS A 170 -5.63 6.09 -15.59
N GLY A 171 -4.36 6.11 -16.00
CA GLY A 171 -3.53 4.91 -16.03
C GLY A 171 -3.32 4.36 -14.61
N VAL A 172 -3.33 3.04 -14.48
CA VAL A 172 -3.01 2.36 -13.22
C VAL A 172 -1.50 2.32 -13.05
N ILE A 173 -1.00 2.78 -11.90
CA ILE A 173 0.43 2.86 -11.62
C ILE A 173 0.83 2.11 -10.36
N THR A 174 2.12 1.84 -10.22
CA THR A 174 2.75 1.51 -8.93
C THR A 174 3.47 2.75 -8.44
N LEU A 175 3.18 3.19 -7.21
CA LEU A 175 3.68 4.43 -6.64
C LEU A 175 4.57 4.17 -5.41
N PRO A 176 5.89 4.34 -5.54
CA PRO A 176 6.80 4.42 -4.40
C PRO A 176 6.38 5.58 -3.49
N THR A 177 6.22 5.30 -2.19
CA THR A 177 5.68 6.25 -1.22
C THR A 177 6.60 6.36 -0.01
N PRO A 178 7.48 7.38 0.01
CA PRO A 178 8.45 7.56 1.09
C PRO A 178 7.78 7.77 2.46
N VAL A 179 8.36 7.13 3.47
CA VAL A 179 8.05 7.38 4.88
C VAL A 179 8.81 8.63 5.32
N LYS A 180 8.08 9.59 5.89
CA LYS A 180 8.65 10.87 6.37
C LYS A 180 8.92 10.83 7.87
N ASP A 181 8.13 10.06 8.60
CA ASP A 181 8.24 9.90 10.05
C ASP A 181 7.87 8.46 10.43
N ILE A 182 8.65 7.88 11.34
CA ILE A 182 8.37 6.58 11.93
C ILE A 182 8.72 6.63 13.41
N SER A 183 7.82 6.11 14.24
CA SER A 183 7.98 6.03 15.68
C SER A 183 7.70 4.60 16.15
N ALA A 184 8.33 4.22 17.25
CA ALA A 184 8.19 2.91 17.87
C ALA A 184 7.99 3.06 19.37
N ILE A 185 7.11 2.22 19.94
CA ILE A 185 6.89 2.07 21.38
C ILE A 185 7.00 0.58 21.69
N ALA A 186 7.77 0.23 22.73
CA ALA A 186 7.97 -1.14 23.19
C ALA A 186 7.71 -1.23 24.70
#